data_AF-A0A1R1X466-F1
#
_entry.id   AF-A0A1R1X466-F1
#
_cell.length_a   1.000
_cell.length_b   1.000
_cell.length_c   1.000
_cell.angle_alpha   90.00
_cell.angle_beta   90.00
_cell.angle_gamma   90.00
#
_symmetry.space_group_name_H-M   'P 1'
#
loop_
_entity.id
_entity.type
_entity.pdbx_description
1 polymer ?
#
loop_
_entity_poly.entity_id
_entity_poly.type
_entity_poly.pdbx_seq_one_letter_code
_entity_poly.pdbx_strand_id
1 'polypeptide(L)'
;MENLDNISPERQAEVIESVRAALDPKISEYCSNSEKIKEMIDAWYKWRIDDKIDEFLIPQPDNNFPIPYPIRGYESFSDSNLTAGKDVQDSMMRMNSLFGGGCWHKADKNGNPVYIDRLGAYDIPGIPKKITI
;
A
#
# COMPACT_ATOMS: atom_id res chain seq x y z
N MET A 1 11.46 16.21 -10.97
CA MET A 1 11.81 14.80 -11.26
C MET A 1 11.03 14.43 -12.51
N GLU A 2 11.68 13.82 -13.50
CA GLU A 2 11.02 13.39 -14.74
C GLU A 2 9.95 12.33 -14.38
N ASN A 3 8.74 12.43 -14.96
CA ASN A 3 7.70 11.43 -14.73
C ASN A 3 8.00 10.21 -15.61
N LEU A 4 8.52 9.15 -14.98
CA LEU A 4 8.98 7.94 -15.67
C LEU A 4 7.83 7.09 -16.23
N ASP A 5 6.58 7.33 -15.82
CA ASP A 5 5.40 6.59 -16.29
C ASP A 5 4.87 7.14 -17.63
N ASN A 6 5.29 8.36 -18.02
CA ASN A 6 4.79 9.07 -19.20
C ASN A 6 5.89 9.37 -20.25
N ILE A 7 6.98 8.60 -20.24
CA ILE A 7 8.06 8.68 -21.23
C ILE A 7 8.03 7.49 -22.18
N SER A 8 8.74 7.59 -23.31
CA SER A 8 8.78 6.52 -24.29
C SER A 8 9.49 5.27 -23.74
N PRO A 9 9.16 4.06 -24.23
CA PRO A 9 9.84 2.83 -23.80
C PRO A 9 11.36 2.89 -23.98
N GLU A 10 11.83 3.56 -25.03
CA GLU A 10 13.26 3.74 -25.30
C GLU A 10 13.91 4.59 -24.20
N ARG A 11 13.24 5.69 -23.81
CA ARG A 11 13.71 6.53 -22.72
C ARG A 11 13.67 5.80 -21.37
N GLN A 12 12.65 4.98 -21.13
CA GLN A 12 12.59 4.13 -19.92
C GLN A 12 13.77 3.15 -19.88
N ALA A 13 14.07 2.51 -21.00
CA ALA A 13 15.22 1.60 -21.10
C ALA A 13 16.54 2.32 -20.81
N GLU A 14 16.76 3.51 -21.39
CA GLU A 14 17.93 4.34 -21.10
C GLU A 14 18.05 4.69 -19.61
N VAL A 15 16.93 5.09 -18.97
CA VAL A 15 16.92 5.39 -17.54
C VAL A 15 17.28 4.14 -16.74
N ILE A 16 16.67 2.99 -17.04
CA ILE A 16 16.96 1.71 -16.37
C ILE A 16 18.44 1.34 -16.51
N GLU A 17 19.01 1.47 -17.70
CA GLU A 17 20.44 1.22 -17.93
C GLU A 17 21.32 2.18 -17.13
N SER A 18 21.00 3.48 -17.12
CA SER A 18 21.77 4.47 -16.36
C SER A 18 21.74 4.23 -14.85
N VAL A 19 20.59 3.83 -14.32
CA VAL A 19 20.43 3.47 -12.90
C VAL A 19 21.23 2.21 -12.60
N ARG A 20 21.14 1.16 -13.43
CA ARG A 20 21.92 -0.07 -13.27
C ARG A 20 23.42 0.17 -13.29
N ALA A 21 23.90 1.09 -14.12
CA ALA A 21 25.31 1.46 -14.18
C ALA A 21 25.78 2.26 -12.95
N ALA A 22 24.88 3.01 -12.30
CA ALA A 22 25.19 3.78 -11.09
C ALA A 22 25.12 2.98 -9.79
N LEU A 23 24.48 1.80 -9.80
CA LEU A 23 24.37 0.91 -8.64
C LEU A 23 25.67 0.14 -8.41
N ASP A 24 25.91 -0.27 -7.15
CA ASP A 24 26.96 -1.22 -6.82
C ASP A 24 26.82 -2.49 -7.68
N PRO A 25 27.91 -3.05 -8.24
CA PRO A 25 27.84 -4.19 -9.15
C PRO A 25 27.05 -5.38 -8.61
N LYS A 26 27.14 -5.67 -7.31
CA LYS A 26 26.38 -6.79 -6.70
C LYS A 26 24.88 -6.51 -6.67
N ILE A 27 24.50 -5.26 -6.41
CA ILE A 27 23.09 -4.83 -6.42
C ILE A 27 22.58 -4.83 -7.86
N SER A 28 23.37 -4.31 -8.80
CA SER A 28 23.02 -4.27 -10.23
C SER A 28 22.80 -5.67 -10.80
N GLU A 29 23.69 -6.62 -10.47
CA GLU A 29 23.56 -8.04 -10.84
C GLU A 29 22.30 -8.68 -10.24
N TYR A 30 22.06 -8.48 -8.94
CA TYR A 30 20.87 -8.99 -8.27
C TYR A 30 19.58 -8.45 -8.89
N CYS A 31 19.51 -7.14 -9.13
CA CYS A 31 18.35 -6.46 -9.73
C CYS A 31 18.19 -6.72 -11.24
N SER A 32 19.16 -7.36 -11.89
CA SER A 32 19.10 -7.70 -13.32
C SER A 32 18.93 -9.20 -13.57
N ASN A 33 18.84 -10.01 -12.52
CA ASN A 33 18.64 -11.44 -12.63
C ASN A 33 17.21 -11.75 -13.12
N SER A 34 17.09 -12.10 -14.40
CA SER A 34 15.81 -12.35 -15.07
C SER A 34 15.03 -13.52 -14.46
N GLU A 35 15.71 -14.57 -13.99
CA GLU A 35 15.09 -15.70 -13.32
C GLU A 35 14.45 -15.28 -12.00
N LYS A 36 15.17 -14.51 -11.18
CA LYS A 36 14.65 -13.98 -9.90
C LYS A 36 13.51 -12.98 -10.09
N ILE A 37 13.59 -12.14 -11.11
CA ILE A 37 12.50 -11.22 -11.47
C ILE A 37 11.26 -12.01 -11.86
N LYS A 38 11.40 -13.02 -12.72
CA LYS A 38 10.31 -13.91 -13.11
C LYS A 38 9.71 -14.62 -11.90
N GLU A 39 10.53 -15.22 -11.04
CA GLU A 39 10.09 -15.87 -9.80
C GLU A 39 9.27 -14.91 -8.92
N MET A 40 9.71 -13.66 -8.78
CA MET A 40 8.99 -12.65 -8.00
C MET A 40 7.64 -12.30 -8.60
N ILE A 41 7.55 -12.13 -9.94
CA ILE A 41 6.29 -11.83 -10.62
C ILE A 41 5.32 -13.02 -10.53
N ASP A 42 5.80 -14.23 -10.75
CA ASP A 42 4.99 -15.46 -10.65
C ASP A 42 4.46 -15.65 -9.22
N ALA A 43 5.32 -15.44 -8.20
CA ALA A 43 4.94 -15.53 -6.80
C ALA A 43 3.92 -14.45 -6.41
N TRP A 44 4.14 -13.20 -6.85
CA TRP A 44 3.20 -12.10 -6.64
C TRP A 44 1.84 -12.42 -7.27
N TYR A 45 1.83 -12.88 -8.52
CA TYR A 45 0.59 -13.21 -9.22
C TYR A 45 -0.16 -14.34 -8.52
N LYS A 46 0.56 -15.39 -8.11
CA LYS A 46 -0.01 -16.50 -7.35
C LYS A 46 -0.63 -16.02 -6.04
N TRP A 47 0.12 -15.26 -5.23
CA TRP A 47 -0.38 -14.71 -3.97
C TRP A 47 -1.64 -13.84 -4.19
N ARG A 48 -1.62 -12.97 -5.20
CA ARG A 48 -2.76 -12.09 -5.53
C ARG A 48 -4.05 -12.87 -5.81
N ILE A 49 -3.94 -14.02 -6.49
CA ILE A 49 -5.08 -14.89 -6.79
C ILE A 49 -5.48 -15.73 -5.58
N ASP A 50 -4.52 -16.36 -4.91
CA ASP A 50 -4.77 -17.24 -3.75
C ASP A 50 -5.44 -16.47 -2.60
N ASP A 51 -4.98 -15.24 -2.32
CA ASP A 51 -5.54 -14.35 -1.28
C ASP A 51 -6.70 -13.50 -1.80
N LYS A 52 -7.11 -13.68 -3.07
CA LYS A 52 -8.25 -13.00 -3.71
C LYS A 52 -8.19 -11.48 -3.61
N ILE A 53 -7.00 -10.92 -3.79
CA ILE A 53 -6.76 -9.47 -3.71
C ILE A 53 -7.62 -8.70 -4.72
N ASP A 54 -7.88 -9.29 -5.88
CA ASP A 54 -8.74 -8.69 -6.92
C ASP A 54 -10.22 -8.61 -6.52
N GLU A 55 -10.65 -9.40 -5.53
CA GLU A 55 -12.02 -9.40 -5.02
C GLU A 55 -12.21 -8.39 -3.88
N PHE A 56 -11.16 -7.65 -3.49
CA PHE A 56 -11.27 -6.67 -2.41
C PHE A 56 -12.26 -5.56 -2.76
N LEU A 57 -13.18 -5.31 -1.84
CA LEU A 57 -14.16 -4.24 -1.99
C LEU A 57 -13.47 -2.89 -1.75
N ILE A 58 -13.41 -2.07 -2.79
CA ILE A 58 -12.80 -0.73 -2.73
C ILE A 58 -13.91 0.29 -2.50
N PRO A 59 -13.93 0.99 -1.35
CA PRO A 59 -14.88 2.08 -1.13
C PRO A 59 -14.72 3.15 -2.21
N GLN A 60 -15.82 3.59 -2.81
CA GLN A 60 -15.86 4.66 -3.81
C GLN A 60 -17.00 5.64 -3.47
N PRO A 61 -16.98 6.87 -4.00
CA PRO A 61 -18.04 7.85 -3.73
C PRO A 61 -19.46 7.39 -4.07
N ASP A 62 -19.60 6.41 -4.97
CA ASP A 62 -20.87 5.89 -5.49
C ASP A 62 -21.27 4.52 -4.89
N ASN A 63 -20.49 3.97 -3.96
CA ASN A 63 -20.80 2.72 -3.28
C ASN A 63 -20.82 2.85 -1.75
N ASN A 64 -21.44 1.88 -1.08
CA ASN A 64 -21.60 1.87 0.38
C ASN A 64 -20.67 0.87 1.07
N PHE A 65 -19.50 0.59 0.47
CA PHE A 65 -18.57 -0.34 1.10
C PHE A 65 -17.94 0.28 2.36
N PRO A 66 -17.73 -0.54 3.42
CA PRO A 66 -17.14 -0.06 4.65
C PRO A 66 -15.69 0.39 4.43
N ILE A 67 -15.29 1.42 5.17
CA ILE A 67 -13.97 2.04 5.01
C ILE A 67 -13.06 1.42 6.08
N PRO A 68 -12.02 0.63 5.68
CA PRO A 68 -11.19 -0.15 6.59
C PRO A 68 -10.10 0.67 7.29
N TYR A 69 -10.00 1.95 6.97
CA TYR A 69 -9.04 2.85 7.60
C TYR A 69 -9.51 4.31 7.50
N PRO A 70 -9.28 5.18 8.50
CA PRO A 70 -9.70 6.57 8.38
C PRO A 70 -9.04 7.29 7.19
N ILE A 71 -9.85 8.01 6.40
CA ILE A 71 -9.42 8.76 5.21
C ILE A 71 -9.84 10.23 5.36
N ARG A 72 -8.96 11.16 5.01
CA ARG A 72 -9.18 12.61 5.08
C ARG A 72 -8.57 13.36 3.89
N GLY A 73 -9.31 14.32 3.36
CA GLY A 73 -8.82 15.38 2.49
C GLY A 73 -8.37 14.95 1.09
N TYR A 74 -8.98 13.90 0.53
CA TYR A 74 -8.82 13.55 -0.88
C TYR A 74 -10.03 14.01 -1.68
N GLU A 75 -9.83 14.48 -2.91
CA GLU A 75 -10.95 14.87 -3.78
C GLU A 75 -11.74 13.65 -4.27
N SER A 76 -11.06 12.53 -4.49
CA SER A 76 -11.66 11.30 -5.00
C SER A 76 -12.42 10.48 -3.95
N PHE A 77 -12.35 10.86 -2.66
CA PHE A 77 -12.97 10.12 -1.56
C PHE A 77 -13.53 11.07 -0.52
N SER A 78 -14.75 10.82 -0.03
CA SER A 78 -15.28 11.56 1.10
C SER A 78 -14.49 11.27 2.38
N ASP A 79 -14.30 12.29 3.20
CA ASP A 79 -13.76 12.13 4.55
C ASP A 79 -14.59 11.11 5.32
N SER A 80 -13.93 10.09 5.84
CA SER A 80 -14.63 9.03 6.55
C SER A 80 -13.81 8.43 7.68
N ASN A 81 -14.50 8.13 8.77
CA ASN A 81 -13.93 7.32 9.83
C ASN A 81 -13.88 5.86 9.40
N LEU A 82 -13.12 5.08 10.18
CA LEU A 82 -13.27 3.64 10.16
C LEU A 82 -14.73 3.28 10.44
N THR A 83 -15.38 2.58 9.51
CA THR A 83 -16.77 2.13 9.66
C THR A 83 -16.82 0.61 9.72
N ALA A 84 -17.49 0.08 10.74
CA ALA A 84 -17.81 -1.34 10.77
C ALA A 84 -18.85 -1.64 9.68
N GLY A 85 -18.79 -2.84 9.11
CA GLY A 85 -19.74 -3.28 8.10
C GLY A 85 -19.69 -4.79 7.95
N LYS A 86 -20.59 -5.34 7.14
CA LYS A 86 -20.61 -6.79 6.88
C LYS A 86 -19.26 -7.34 6.39
N ASP A 87 -18.47 -6.49 5.71
CA ASP A 87 -17.18 -6.83 5.11
C ASP A 87 -15.97 -6.35 5.94
N VAL A 88 -16.18 -5.57 6.99
CA VAL A 88 -15.12 -5.12 7.93
C VAL A 88 -15.41 -5.68 9.30
N GLN A 89 -14.61 -6.67 9.70
CA GLN A 89 -14.78 -7.38 10.97
C GLN A 89 -14.57 -6.44 12.17
N ASP A 90 -15.34 -6.64 13.23
CA ASP A 90 -15.17 -5.94 14.52
C ASP A 90 -13.76 -6.08 15.10
N SER A 91 -13.05 -7.18 14.80
CA SER A 91 -11.66 -7.37 15.17
C SER A 91 -10.77 -6.24 14.63
N MET A 92 -11.00 -5.81 13.38
CA MET A 92 -10.29 -4.71 12.76
C MET A 92 -10.57 -3.37 13.46
N MET A 93 -11.82 -3.13 13.87
CA MET A 93 -12.19 -1.96 14.68
C MET A 93 -11.43 -1.90 16.00
N ARG A 94 -11.40 -3.04 16.70
CA ARG A 94 -10.69 -3.16 17.99
C ARG A 94 -9.19 -2.97 17.80
N MET A 95 -8.60 -3.60 16.78
CA MET A 95 -7.18 -3.47 16.49
C MET A 95 -6.79 -2.03 16.14
N ASN A 96 -7.57 -1.32 15.32
CA ASN A 96 -7.31 0.07 14.97
C ASN A 96 -7.21 1.00 16.20
N SER A 97 -8.01 0.73 17.25
CA SER A 97 -7.94 1.51 18.50
C SER A 97 -6.61 1.36 19.25
N LEU A 98 -5.84 0.31 18.97
CA LEU A 98 -4.53 0.03 19.58
C LEU A 98 -3.37 0.64 18.79
N PHE A 99 -3.58 1.09 17.55
CA PHE A 99 -2.54 1.57 16.64
C PHE A 99 -2.46 3.10 16.57
N GLY A 100 -2.89 3.81 17.61
CA GLY A 100 -2.78 5.28 17.66
C GLY A 100 -3.60 6.04 16.60
N GLY A 101 -4.52 5.35 15.90
CA GLY A 101 -5.44 5.93 14.93
C GLY A 101 -4.77 6.48 13.67
N GLY A 102 -3.85 5.74 13.06
CA GLY A 102 -3.27 6.14 11.77
C GLY A 102 -4.34 6.43 10.70
N CYS A 103 -3.97 7.19 9.69
CA CYS A 103 -4.91 7.60 8.64
C CYS A 103 -4.23 7.94 7.32
N TRP A 104 -5.00 7.88 6.23
CA TRP A 104 -4.66 8.53 4.97
C TRP A 104 -5.08 10.00 5.04
N HIS A 105 -4.17 10.93 4.72
CA HIS A 105 -4.43 12.36 4.90
C HIS A 105 -3.82 13.21 3.79
N LYS A 106 -4.64 13.57 2.79
CA LYS A 106 -4.27 14.45 1.67
C LYS A 106 -3.10 13.92 0.83
N ALA A 107 -2.64 14.77 -0.08
CA ALA A 107 -1.42 14.55 -0.84
C ALA A 107 -0.31 15.50 -0.39
N ASP A 108 0.94 15.10 -0.63
CA ASP A 108 2.10 15.99 -0.51
C ASP A 108 2.13 17.02 -1.67
N LYS A 109 3.15 17.89 -1.68
CA LYS A 109 3.33 18.91 -2.71
C LYS A 109 3.50 18.37 -4.15
N ASN A 110 3.79 17.08 -4.28
CA ASN A 110 3.98 16.41 -5.57
C ASN A 110 2.75 15.58 -5.97
N GLY A 111 1.68 15.57 -5.16
CA GLY A 111 0.48 14.78 -5.42
C GLY A 111 0.53 13.35 -4.86
N ASN A 112 1.56 12.96 -4.09
CA ASN A 112 1.64 11.62 -3.53
C ASN A 112 0.71 11.48 -2.33
N PRO A 113 -0.09 10.40 -2.22
CA PRO A 113 -0.92 10.14 -1.03
C PRO A 113 -0.07 10.05 0.24
N VAL A 114 -0.47 10.77 1.29
CA VAL A 114 0.22 10.74 2.58
C VAL A 114 -0.46 9.75 3.53
N TYR A 115 0.29 8.75 3.97
CA TYR A 115 -0.08 7.86 5.07
C TYR A 115 0.56 8.33 6.37
N ILE A 116 -0.24 8.51 7.41
CA ILE A 116 0.21 8.88 8.76
C ILE A 116 0.10 7.65 9.66
N ASP A 117 1.26 7.22 10.17
CA ASP A 117 1.35 6.22 11.22
C ASP A 117 1.86 6.85 12.52
N ARG A 118 1.25 6.47 13.65
CA ARG A 118 1.59 6.98 14.97
C ARG A 118 2.15 5.88 15.85
N LEU A 119 3.26 5.28 15.40
CA LEU A 119 3.93 4.15 16.08
C LEU A 119 4.16 4.39 17.58
N GLY A 120 4.52 5.63 17.98
CA GLY A 120 4.74 5.97 19.39
C GLY A 120 3.48 5.93 20.27
N ALA A 121 2.29 5.87 19.67
CA ALA A 121 1.01 5.77 20.36
C ALA A 121 0.42 4.34 20.34
N TYR A 122 1.19 3.35 19.89
CA TYR A 122 0.72 1.98 19.84
C TYR A 122 0.61 1.39 21.26
N ASP A 123 -0.51 0.75 21.56
CA ASP A 123 -0.66 -0.08 22.75
C ASP A 123 -0.04 -1.47 22.47
N ILE A 124 1.28 -1.51 22.41
CA ILE A 124 2.07 -2.73 22.18
C ILE A 124 1.70 -3.84 23.19
N PRO A 125 1.54 -3.57 24.50
CA PRO A 125 1.11 -4.60 25.45
C PRO A 125 -0.34 -5.07 25.24
N GLY A 126 -1.22 -4.23 24.69
CA GLY A 126 -2.61 -4.54 24.41
C GLY A 126 -2.83 -5.38 23.15
N ILE A 127 -2.00 -5.18 22.12
CA ILE A 127 -2.13 -5.86 20.81
C ILE A 127 -2.19 -7.40 20.95
N PRO A 128 -1.23 -8.09 21.60
CA PRO A 128 -1.27 -9.54 21.74
C PRO A 128 -2.51 -10.04 22.51
N LYS A 129 -3.08 -9.23 23.40
CA LYS A 129 -4.27 -9.60 24.19
C LYS A 129 -5.56 -9.59 23.36
N LYS A 130 -5.54 -8.96 22.18
CA LYS A 130 -6.68 -8.88 21.28
C LYS A 130 -6.57 -9.83 20.08
N ILE A 131 -5.40 -10.43 19.88
CA ILE A 131 -5.19 -11.51 18.93
C ILE A 131 -5.56 -12.82 19.64
N THR A 132 -6.79 -13.30 19.41
CA THR A 132 -7.18 -14.67 19.77
C THR A 132 -6.77 -15.60 18.64
N ILE A 133 -5.87 -16.53 18.93
CA ILE A 133 -5.56 -17.68 18.07
C ILE A 133 -6.73 -18.68 18.17
#